data_AF-A0A7J7KA05-F1
#
_entry.id   AF-A0A7J7KA05-F1
#
_cell.length_a   1.000
_cell.length_b   1.000
_cell.length_c   1.000
_cell.angle_alpha   90.00
_cell.angle_beta   90.00
_cell.angle_gamma   90.00
#
_symmetry.space_group_name_H-M   'P 1'
#
loop_
_entity.id
_entity.type
_entity.pdbx_description
1 polymer ?
#
loop_
_entity_poly.entity_id
_entity_poly.type
_entity_poly.pdbx_seq_one_letter_code
_entity_poly.pdbx_strand_id
1 'polypeptide(L)'
;MVFSLRFSSSEAASLSYDLFNDDDSLRLRFELFEERVKLLQKILAVNCTTEQLHRIKRDIIPGHGESQLFVEKLLYQKLIMRLSECRQELASTTMPISTSAVTSASTSTVTVESTTTSKPFPMECQTATNLTEIWRADNKGMILRPNNTVICDPRQMIANGRPWFRFAGEAGNKLLDTCPPPYSCGSHSGIWSNATMPSEVGVATQVTVYGSWTDGCFQFPIYIKVMRCSTPSHHDFIYQYANTSTACHYSFCGMKVEES
;
A
#
# COMPACT_ATOMS: atom_id res chain seq x y z
N MET A 1 -13.10 -29.79 43.85
CA MET A 1 -13.06 -30.89 42.87
C MET A 1 -13.13 -30.28 41.48
N VAL A 2 -12.02 -30.24 40.74
CA VAL A 2 -12.05 -29.83 39.34
C VAL A 2 -12.39 -31.07 38.52
N PHE A 3 -13.60 -31.12 37.97
CA PHE A 3 -13.95 -32.12 36.96
C PHE A 3 -13.24 -31.73 35.66
N SER A 4 -12.17 -32.46 35.33
CA SER A 4 -11.52 -32.34 34.03
C SER A 4 -12.35 -33.11 33.01
N LEU A 5 -13.26 -32.43 32.32
CA LEU A 5 -13.89 -32.98 31.11
C LEU A 5 -12.85 -32.91 29.98
N ARG A 6 -12.29 -34.07 29.60
CA ARG A 6 -11.49 -34.20 28.38
C ARG A 6 -12.45 -34.38 27.21
N PHE A 7 -12.64 -33.34 26.41
CA PHE A 7 -13.26 -33.46 25.10
C PHE A 7 -12.21 -33.90 24.08
N SER A 8 -12.63 -34.75 23.13
CA SER A 8 -11.83 -35.08 21.96
C SER A 8 -11.59 -33.82 21.12
N SER A 9 -10.44 -33.75 20.44
CA SER A 9 -10.13 -32.64 19.51
C SER A 9 -11.19 -32.46 18.41
N SER A 10 -11.96 -33.52 18.11
CA SER A 10 -13.08 -33.49 17.17
C SER A 10 -14.34 -32.80 17.73
N GLU A 11 -14.61 -32.94 19.03
CA GLU A 11 -15.79 -32.33 19.68
C GLU A 11 -15.57 -30.85 19.96
N ALA A 12 -14.33 -30.46 20.29
CA ALA A 12 -13.94 -29.06 20.41
C ALA A 12 -14.02 -28.32 19.05
N ALA A 13 -13.75 -29.02 17.95
CA ALA A 13 -13.84 -28.46 16.60
C ALA A 13 -15.30 -28.25 16.15
N SER A 14 -16.23 -29.13 16.52
CA SER A 14 -17.66 -28.94 16.18
C SER A 14 -18.31 -27.85 17.02
N LEU A 15 -18.02 -27.80 18.33
CA LEU A 15 -18.53 -26.74 19.21
C LEU A 15 -18.01 -25.35 18.79
N SER A 16 -16.76 -25.29 18.35
CA SER A 16 -16.14 -24.10 17.75
C SER A 16 -16.89 -23.69 16.48
N TYR A 17 -17.15 -24.62 15.57
CA TYR A 17 -17.84 -24.35 14.30
C TYR A 17 -19.26 -23.79 14.50
N ASP A 18 -20.01 -24.34 15.46
CA ASP A 18 -21.38 -23.91 15.76
C ASP A 18 -21.43 -22.52 16.42
N LEU A 19 -20.47 -22.19 17.30
CA LEU A 19 -20.31 -20.85 17.90
C LEU A 19 -19.92 -19.74 16.90
N PHE A 20 -19.31 -20.11 15.77
CA PHE A 20 -18.84 -19.16 14.75
C PHE A 20 -19.86 -18.87 13.64
N ASN A 21 -20.84 -19.75 13.44
CA ASN A 21 -21.87 -19.63 12.39
C ASN A 21 -23.24 -19.19 12.92
N ASP A 22 -23.39 -18.96 14.23
CA ASP A 22 -24.65 -18.50 14.82
C ASP A 22 -24.87 -16.99 14.55
N ASP A 23 -26.09 -16.62 14.15
CA ASP A 23 -26.47 -15.24 13.77
C ASP A 23 -26.33 -14.28 14.99
N ASP A 24 -26.51 -14.82 16.20
CA ASP A 24 -26.29 -14.10 17.46
C ASP A 24 -24.81 -13.78 17.74
N SER A 25 -23.87 -14.59 17.24
CA SER A 25 -22.42 -14.35 17.35
C SER A 25 -21.96 -13.22 16.42
N LEU A 26 -22.58 -13.09 15.25
CA LEU A 26 -22.38 -11.93 14.37
C LEU A 26 -23.01 -10.68 14.96
N ARG A 27 -24.22 -10.79 15.53
CA ARG A 27 -24.93 -9.69 16.18
C ARG A 27 -24.18 -9.14 17.41
N LEU A 28 -23.64 -10.01 18.27
CA LEU A 28 -22.78 -9.59 19.39
C LEU A 28 -21.51 -8.87 18.89
N ARG A 29 -20.87 -9.37 17.82
CA ARG A 29 -19.72 -8.72 17.18
C ARG A 29 -20.07 -7.34 16.63
N PHE A 30 -21.26 -7.16 16.08
CA PHE A 30 -21.76 -5.87 15.61
C PHE A 30 -22.04 -4.89 16.75
N GLU A 31 -22.66 -5.33 17.85
CA GLU A 31 -22.93 -4.48 19.01
C GLU A 31 -21.62 -4.00 19.68
N LEU A 32 -20.63 -4.89 19.81
CA LEU A 32 -19.28 -4.55 20.27
C LEU A 32 -18.57 -3.55 19.33
N PHE A 33 -18.77 -3.67 18.01
CA PHE A 33 -18.18 -2.74 17.04
C PHE A 33 -18.71 -1.30 17.20
N GLU A 34 -20.01 -1.12 17.34
CA GLU A 34 -20.62 0.21 17.51
C GLU A 34 -20.18 0.89 18.82
N GLU A 35 -20.02 0.15 19.91
CA GLU A 35 -19.49 0.69 21.16
C GLU A 35 -18.01 1.08 21.05
N ARG A 36 -17.20 0.26 20.38
CA ARG A 36 -15.77 0.52 20.12
C ARG A 36 -15.58 1.74 19.21
N VAL A 37 -16.43 1.93 18.21
CA VAL A 37 -16.47 3.13 17.35
C VAL A 37 -16.76 4.38 18.18
N LYS A 38 -17.79 4.35 19.02
CA LYS A 38 -18.15 5.50 19.89
C LYS A 38 -17.01 5.87 20.84
N LEU A 39 -16.29 4.88 21.37
CA LEU A 39 -15.13 5.12 22.21
C LEU A 39 -13.97 5.74 21.41
N LEU A 40 -13.67 5.23 20.21
CA LEU A 40 -12.61 5.76 19.36
C LEU A 40 -12.91 7.16 18.83
N GLN A 41 -14.16 7.46 18.47
CA GLN A 41 -14.60 8.81 18.08
C GLN A 41 -14.37 9.84 19.21
N LYS A 42 -14.62 9.43 20.46
CA LYS A 42 -14.32 10.25 21.64
C LYS A 42 -12.81 10.44 21.86
N ILE A 43 -12.01 9.37 21.73
CA ILE A 43 -10.55 9.41 21.93
C ILE A 43 -9.86 10.27 20.86
N LEU A 44 -10.27 10.12 19.60
CA LEU A 44 -9.66 10.80 18.44
C LEU A 44 -10.26 12.19 18.17
N ALA A 45 -11.27 12.60 18.94
CA ALA A 45 -12.04 13.83 18.75
C ALA A 45 -12.54 14.00 17.30
N VAL A 46 -13.08 12.92 16.71
CA VAL A 46 -13.63 12.87 15.34
C VAL A 46 -15.12 12.55 15.39
N ASN A 47 -15.88 13.10 14.44
CA ASN A 47 -17.31 12.82 14.30
C ASN A 47 -17.59 12.41 12.86
N CYS A 48 -18.16 11.22 12.66
CA CYS A 48 -18.49 10.70 11.33
C CYS A 48 -20.02 10.73 11.13
N THR A 49 -20.47 10.98 9.90
CA THR A 49 -21.89 10.83 9.54
C THR A 49 -22.30 9.36 9.51
N THR A 50 -23.60 9.10 9.60
CA THR A 50 -24.17 7.74 9.50
C THR A 50 -23.76 7.05 8.19
N GLU A 51 -23.65 7.80 7.10
CA GLU A 51 -23.23 7.28 5.80
C GLU A 51 -21.74 6.91 5.76
N GLN A 52 -20.88 7.75 6.36
CA GLN A 52 -19.46 7.43 6.53
C GLN A 52 -19.27 6.18 7.39
N LEU A 53 -20.03 6.06 8.48
CA LEU A 53 -19.95 4.91 9.37
C LEU A 53 -20.41 3.62 8.67
N HIS A 54 -21.46 3.68 7.85
CA HIS A 54 -21.89 2.53 7.04
C HIS A 54 -20.85 2.07 6.01
N ARG A 55 -20.10 3.01 5.40
CA ARG A 55 -18.99 2.68 4.50
C ARG A 55 -17.85 2.00 5.26
N ILE A 56 -17.42 2.61 6.38
CA ILE A 56 -16.39 2.07 7.28
C ILE A 56 -16.74 0.65 7.73
N LYS A 57 -18.00 0.42 8.11
CA LYS A 57 -18.50 -0.89 8.54
C LYS A 57 -18.42 -1.96 7.44
N ARG A 58 -18.69 -1.59 6.18
CA ARG A 58 -18.62 -2.51 5.03
C ARG A 58 -17.19 -2.93 4.70
N ASP A 59 -16.25 -2.00 4.81
CA ASP A 59 -14.85 -2.20 4.41
C ASP A 59 -14.02 -2.96 5.45
N ILE A 60 -14.52 -3.05 6.68
CA ILE A 60 -13.80 -3.60 7.83
C ILE A 60 -14.14 -5.07 8.10
N ILE A 61 -15.34 -5.56 7.74
CA ILE A 61 -15.74 -6.95 8.05
C ILE A 61 -14.98 -7.93 7.14
N PRO A 62 -14.12 -8.83 7.68
CA PRO A 62 -13.40 -9.81 6.88
C PRO A 62 -14.32 -10.97 6.44
N GLY A 63 -14.07 -11.52 5.25
CA GLY A 63 -14.62 -12.82 4.85
C GLY A 63 -14.04 -13.96 5.70
N HIS A 64 -14.82 -15.03 5.88
CA HIS A 64 -14.49 -16.21 6.70
C HIS A 64 -13.08 -16.78 6.38
N GLY A 65 -12.21 -16.91 7.40
CA GLY A 65 -11.02 -17.77 7.30
C GLY A 65 -9.72 -17.35 8.00
N GLU A 66 -9.62 -16.18 8.63
CA GLU A 66 -8.36 -15.73 9.25
C GLU A 66 -8.33 -15.88 10.79
N SER A 67 -7.16 -16.25 11.35
CA SER A 67 -6.97 -16.49 12.79
C SER A 67 -7.33 -15.28 13.65
N GLN A 68 -8.18 -15.51 14.66
CA GLN A 68 -8.94 -14.53 15.46
C GLN A 68 -8.11 -13.41 16.13
N LEU A 69 -6.85 -13.66 16.50
CA LEU A 69 -6.00 -12.68 17.18
C LEU A 69 -5.33 -11.65 16.23
N PHE A 70 -5.11 -12.04 14.98
CA PHE A 70 -4.50 -11.20 13.94
C PHE A 70 -5.53 -10.21 13.34
N VAL A 71 -6.78 -10.68 13.23
CA VAL A 71 -7.91 -9.92 12.72
C VAL A 71 -8.27 -8.75 13.64
N GLU A 72 -8.25 -8.92 14.97
CA GLU A 72 -8.71 -7.86 15.88
C GLU A 72 -7.83 -6.60 15.86
N LYS A 73 -6.50 -6.73 15.91
CA LYS A 73 -5.58 -5.57 15.84
C LYS A 73 -5.61 -4.87 14.48
N LEU A 74 -5.70 -5.65 13.39
CA LEU A 74 -5.82 -5.15 12.02
C LEU A 74 -7.13 -4.38 11.79
N LEU A 75 -8.23 -4.88 12.36
CA LEU A 75 -9.55 -4.22 12.35
C LEU A 75 -9.48 -2.89 13.07
N TYR A 76 -8.88 -2.84 14.26
CA TYR A 76 -8.79 -1.59 15.04
C TYR A 76 -7.89 -0.55 14.38
N GLN A 77 -6.78 -0.94 13.77
CA GLN A 77 -5.89 0.02 13.12
C GLN A 77 -6.50 0.57 11.83
N LYS A 78 -7.17 -0.28 11.02
CA LYS A 78 -7.98 0.17 9.88
C LYS A 78 -9.12 1.10 10.35
N LEU A 79 -9.78 0.75 11.45
CA LEU A 79 -10.84 1.56 12.02
C LEU A 79 -10.34 2.94 12.46
N ILE A 80 -9.20 3.01 13.16
CA ILE A 80 -8.57 4.27 13.58
C ILE A 80 -8.18 5.13 12.37
N MET A 81 -7.54 4.54 11.36
CA MET A 81 -7.19 5.24 10.12
C MET A 81 -8.42 5.83 9.43
N ARG A 82 -9.49 5.03 9.24
CA ARG A 82 -10.72 5.49 8.59
C ARG A 82 -11.51 6.49 9.42
N LEU A 83 -11.50 6.39 10.75
CA LEU A 83 -12.11 7.37 11.63
C LEU A 83 -11.36 8.71 11.59
N SER A 84 -10.03 8.70 11.38
CA SER A 84 -9.23 9.93 11.25
C SER A 84 -9.56 10.72 9.97
N GLU A 85 -10.02 10.03 8.92
CA GLU A 85 -10.48 10.61 7.65
C GLU A 85 -11.83 11.33 7.77
N CYS A 86 -12.61 11.10 8.84
CA CYS A 86 -13.90 11.79 9.06
C CYS A 86 -13.75 13.29 9.38
N ARG A 87 -12.53 13.81 9.57
CA ARG A 87 -12.28 15.21 10.03
C ARG A 87 -12.43 16.27 8.92
N GLN A 88 -12.80 15.94 7.69
CA GLN A 88 -13.06 16.97 6.67
C GLN A 88 -14.43 16.78 6.02
N GLU A 89 -15.40 17.60 6.46
CA GLU A 89 -16.20 18.48 5.61
C GLU A 89 -17.16 19.30 6.49
N LEU A 90 -16.82 20.56 6.74
CA LEU A 90 -17.82 21.57 7.09
C LEU A 90 -17.78 22.64 5.99
N ALA A 91 -18.82 22.56 5.13
CA ALA A 91 -19.49 23.61 4.36
C ALA A 91 -18.60 24.68 3.72
N SER A 92 -18.59 24.90 2.41
CA SER A 92 -19.67 25.41 1.55
C SER A 92 -18.89 25.90 0.29
N THR A 93 -19.36 26.00 -0.94
CA THR A 93 -20.53 26.72 -1.42
C THR A 93 -20.61 26.45 -2.93
N THR A 94 -21.80 26.11 -3.38
CA THR A 94 -22.34 26.25 -4.73
C THR A 94 -21.89 27.55 -5.42
N MET A 95 -21.68 27.52 -6.75
CA MET A 95 -22.11 28.52 -7.76
C MET A 95 -21.40 28.26 -9.12
N PRO A 96 -21.84 28.83 -10.27
CA PRO A 96 -22.34 28.03 -11.39
C PRO A 96 -21.38 27.95 -12.58
N ILE A 97 -21.78 27.06 -13.49
CA ILE A 97 -21.25 26.84 -14.84
C ILE A 97 -21.32 28.12 -15.66
N SER A 98 -20.20 28.51 -16.28
CA SER A 98 -20.20 29.39 -17.45
C SER A 98 -19.08 29.02 -18.45
N THR A 99 -19.54 28.78 -19.68
CA THR A 99 -18.95 29.18 -20.98
C THR A 99 -17.58 28.65 -21.40
N SER A 100 -17.56 27.77 -22.42
CA SER A 100 -17.31 28.14 -23.83
C SER A 100 -16.60 27.02 -24.60
N ALA A 101 -17.07 26.80 -25.83
CA ALA A 101 -16.47 25.92 -26.82
C ALA A 101 -15.21 26.53 -27.45
N VAL A 102 -14.20 25.72 -27.75
CA VAL A 102 -13.30 25.92 -28.91
C VAL A 102 -12.87 24.56 -29.47
N THR A 103 -13.09 24.42 -30.77
CA THR A 103 -12.63 23.38 -31.69
C THR A 103 -11.20 23.65 -32.13
N SER A 104 -10.33 22.63 -32.23
CA SER A 104 -9.45 22.41 -33.41
C SER A 104 -8.42 21.30 -33.20
N ALA A 105 -8.04 20.69 -34.32
CA ALA A 105 -7.22 19.49 -34.49
C ALA A 105 -5.70 19.76 -34.64
N SER A 106 -4.94 18.64 -34.70
CA SER A 106 -3.74 18.38 -35.54
C SER A 106 -2.35 18.36 -34.87
N THR A 107 -1.79 17.15 -34.84
CA THR A 107 -0.44 16.69 -35.23
C THR A 107 0.67 17.74 -35.48
N SER A 108 1.84 17.57 -34.85
CA SER A 108 3.12 17.24 -35.53
C SER A 108 4.29 17.04 -34.57
N THR A 109 5.05 15.99 -34.87
CA THR A 109 6.39 15.62 -34.46
C THR A 109 7.43 16.73 -34.69
N VAL A 110 8.36 16.89 -33.74
CA VAL A 110 9.70 17.44 -34.02
C VAL A 110 10.73 16.58 -33.28
N THR A 111 11.49 15.84 -34.07
CA THR A 111 12.72 15.14 -33.70
C THR A 111 13.83 16.18 -33.52
N VAL A 112 14.46 16.22 -32.35
CA VAL A 112 15.74 16.90 -32.17
C VAL A 112 16.73 15.85 -31.68
N GLU A 113 17.45 15.29 -32.65
CA GLU A 113 18.63 14.48 -32.40
C GLU A 113 19.79 15.44 -32.16
N SER A 114 20.39 15.39 -30.97
CA SER A 114 21.58 16.15 -30.62
C SER A 114 22.62 15.19 -30.07
N THR A 115 23.59 14.92 -30.93
CA THR A 115 24.79 14.12 -30.66
C THR A 115 25.73 14.88 -29.73
N THR A 116 25.71 14.52 -28.46
CA THR A 116 26.84 14.71 -27.55
C THR A 116 27.35 13.35 -27.13
N THR A 117 28.67 13.16 -27.17
CA THR A 117 29.41 11.97 -26.76
C THR A 117 29.09 11.58 -25.32
N SER A 118 27.98 10.88 -25.11
CA SER A 118 27.50 10.43 -23.80
C SER A 118 27.75 8.93 -23.65
N LYS A 119 28.07 8.50 -22.43
CA LYS A 119 28.03 7.09 -22.01
C LYS A 119 26.73 6.46 -22.55
N PRO A 120 26.76 5.28 -23.18
CA PRO A 120 25.56 4.66 -23.74
C PRO A 120 24.47 4.56 -22.68
N PHE A 121 23.25 4.98 -23.01
CA PHE A 121 22.12 4.88 -22.09
C PHE A 121 21.90 3.40 -21.73
N PRO A 122 21.93 3.02 -20.44
CA PRO A 122 21.86 1.61 -20.04
C PRO A 122 20.63 0.93 -20.60
N MET A 123 20.77 -0.29 -21.12
CA MET A 123 19.67 -1.02 -21.74
C MET A 123 18.55 -1.27 -20.70
N GLU A 124 18.95 -1.62 -19.48
CA GLU A 124 18.07 -1.82 -18.33
C GLU A 124 17.14 -0.62 -18.09
N CYS A 125 17.61 0.59 -18.38
CA CYS A 125 16.81 1.80 -18.28
C CYS A 125 15.75 1.90 -19.37
N GLN A 126 15.98 1.34 -20.56
CA GLN A 126 15.03 1.34 -21.66
C GLN A 126 13.89 0.34 -21.44
N THR A 127 14.17 -0.82 -20.86
CA THR A 127 13.19 -1.90 -20.71
C THR A 127 12.66 -2.08 -19.30
N ALA A 128 13.01 -1.19 -18.36
CA ALA A 128 12.49 -1.27 -17.00
C ALA A 128 10.95 -1.21 -17.00
N THR A 129 10.33 -2.12 -16.27
CA THR A 129 8.87 -2.20 -16.15
C THR A 129 8.34 -1.00 -15.37
N ASN A 130 7.31 -0.34 -15.88
CA ASN A 130 6.65 0.75 -15.18
C ASN A 130 5.66 0.22 -14.14
N LEU A 131 5.87 0.60 -12.89
CA LEU A 131 4.89 0.45 -11.82
C LEU A 131 4.06 1.72 -11.76
N THR A 132 2.79 1.62 -12.14
CA THR A 132 1.90 2.78 -12.30
C THR A 132 0.70 2.78 -11.37
N GLU A 133 0.57 1.75 -10.55
CA GLU A 133 -0.65 1.53 -9.81
C GLU A 133 -0.80 2.53 -8.65
N ILE A 134 -1.93 3.23 -8.59
CA ILE A 134 -2.19 4.27 -7.58
C ILE A 134 -2.01 3.79 -6.15
N TRP A 135 -2.33 2.53 -5.86
CA TRP A 135 -2.18 1.98 -4.52
C TRP A 135 -0.73 1.94 -4.05
N ARG A 136 0.27 2.11 -4.92
CA ARG A 136 1.69 2.22 -4.54
C ARG A 136 2.08 3.59 -3.99
N ALA A 137 1.30 4.62 -4.29
CA ALA A 137 1.64 5.99 -3.93
C ALA A 137 1.66 6.18 -2.41
N ASP A 138 2.42 7.17 -1.96
CA ASP A 138 2.42 7.61 -0.58
C ASP A 138 1.00 7.90 -0.08
N ASN A 139 0.75 7.62 1.20
CA ASN A 139 -0.53 7.79 1.87
C ASN A 139 -1.70 7.00 1.25
N LYS A 140 -1.44 5.97 0.45
CA LYS A 140 -2.48 5.03 -0.01
C LYS A 140 -2.51 3.80 0.85
N GLY A 141 -3.71 3.44 1.31
CA GLY A 141 -3.91 2.28 2.16
C GLY A 141 -3.75 0.93 1.45
N MET A 142 -3.74 -0.13 2.24
CA MET A 142 -3.75 -1.50 1.77
C MET A 142 -4.99 -1.79 0.93
N ILE A 143 -4.82 -2.61 -0.11
CA ILE A 143 -5.91 -3.15 -0.90
C ILE A 143 -5.78 -4.66 -1.00
N LEU A 144 -6.86 -5.32 -1.38
CA LEU A 144 -6.87 -6.75 -1.69
C LEU A 144 -7.04 -6.94 -3.20
N ARG A 145 -6.42 -7.98 -3.72
CA ARG A 145 -6.67 -8.47 -5.08
C ARG A 145 -8.09 -9.06 -5.16
N PRO A 146 -8.65 -9.22 -6.37
CA PRO A 146 -9.99 -9.81 -6.55
C PRO A 146 -10.17 -11.19 -5.91
N ASN A 147 -9.09 -11.97 -5.78
CA ASN A 147 -9.08 -13.26 -5.09
C ASN A 147 -8.82 -13.16 -3.58
N ASN A 148 -9.04 -11.99 -2.98
CA ASN A 148 -8.85 -11.72 -1.56
C ASN A 148 -7.43 -11.92 -1.04
N THR A 149 -6.42 -11.83 -1.92
CA THR A 149 -5.00 -11.92 -1.54
C THR A 149 -4.34 -10.55 -1.46
N VAL A 150 -3.34 -10.43 -0.60
CA VAL A 150 -2.59 -9.18 -0.41
C VAL A 150 -1.57 -9.00 -1.54
N ILE A 151 -1.29 -7.75 -1.88
CA ILE A 151 -0.24 -7.42 -2.85
C ILE A 151 1.13 -7.84 -2.35
N CYS A 152 1.92 -8.37 -3.27
CA CYS A 152 3.14 -9.11 -2.96
C CYS A 152 4.16 -8.96 -4.09
N ASP A 153 4.98 -7.91 -4.02
CA ASP A 153 6.00 -7.65 -5.03
C ASP A 153 7.14 -8.68 -4.99
N PRO A 154 7.75 -9.05 -3.84
CA PRO A 154 8.86 -10.00 -3.81
C PRO A 154 8.61 -11.30 -4.58
N ARG A 155 7.44 -11.91 -4.39
CA ARG A 155 7.05 -13.15 -5.07
C ARG A 155 6.92 -12.96 -6.58
N GLN A 156 6.26 -11.87 -7.00
CA GLN A 156 6.08 -11.56 -8.43
C GLN A 156 7.42 -11.22 -9.10
N MET A 157 8.27 -10.42 -8.44
CA MET A 157 9.58 -10.07 -8.97
C MET A 157 10.48 -11.30 -9.12
N ILE A 158 10.49 -12.21 -8.14
CA ILE A 158 11.24 -13.47 -8.25
C ILE A 158 10.67 -14.33 -9.38
N ALA A 159 9.34 -14.52 -9.45
CA ALA A 159 8.70 -15.34 -10.48
C ALA A 159 8.96 -14.82 -11.90
N ASN A 160 9.08 -13.51 -12.07
CA ASN A 160 9.33 -12.85 -13.35
C ASN A 160 10.84 -12.70 -13.67
N GLY A 161 11.72 -13.43 -12.98
CA GLY A 161 13.16 -13.40 -13.28
C GLY A 161 13.88 -12.14 -12.79
N ARG A 162 13.34 -11.46 -11.77
CA ARG A 162 13.89 -10.24 -11.14
C ARG A 162 14.05 -9.10 -12.16
N PRO A 163 12.97 -8.65 -12.80
CA PRO A 163 13.05 -7.58 -13.77
C PRO A 163 13.49 -6.26 -13.10
N TRP A 164 14.10 -5.39 -13.89
CA TRP A 164 14.24 -3.98 -13.52
C TRP A 164 12.87 -3.29 -13.60
N PHE A 165 12.59 -2.41 -12.65
CA PHE A 165 11.35 -1.63 -12.62
C PHE A 165 11.62 -0.18 -12.24
N ARG A 166 10.67 0.69 -12.55
CA ARG A 166 10.64 2.10 -12.14
C ARG A 166 9.24 2.50 -11.72
N PHE A 167 9.13 3.54 -10.90
CA PHE A 167 7.83 4.15 -10.61
C PHE A 167 7.46 5.12 -11.73
N ALA A 168 6.18 5.12 -12.11
CA ALA A 168 5.62 6.04 -13.07
C ALA A 168 4.15 6.33 -12.76
N GLY A 169 3.54 7.27 -13.48
CA GLY A 169 2.11 7.57 -13.36
C GLY A 169 1.68 7.89 -11.93
N GLU A 170 0.58 7.29 -11.48
CA GLU A 170 0.01 7.51 -10.15
C GLU A 170 0.88 6.98 -9.01
N ALA A 171 1.78 6.04 -9.27
CA ALA A 171 2.69 5.52 -8.25
C ALA A 171 3.81 6.53 -7.91
N GLY A 172 3.97 7.60 -8.68
CA GLY A 172 5.04 8.59 -8.52
C GLY A 172 6.23 8.31 -9.44
N ASN A 173 7.38 8.89 -9.11
CA ASN A 173 8.59 8.83 -9.94
C ASN A 173 9.83 8.29 -9.19
N LYS A 174 9.75 8.03 -7.88
CA LYS A 174 10.83 7.39 -7.12
C LYS A 174 10.32 6.54 -5.96
N LEU A 175 11.22 5.72 -5.40
CA LEU A 175 10.98 5.00 -4.15
C LEU A 175 10.73 6.02 -3.02
N LEU A 176 9.72 5.73 -2.19
CA LEU A 176 9.40 6.53 -1.01
C LEU A 176 10.60 6.61 -0.06
N ASP A 177 10.98 7.82 0.34
CA ASP A 177 12.14 8.07 1.21
C ASP A 177 11.79 8.30 2.69
N THR A 178 10.51 8.41 2.99
CA THR A 178 9.96 8.48 4.34
C THR A 178 9.26 7.20 4.73
N CYS A 179 9.25 6.89 6.02
CA CYS A 179 8.56 5.71 6.53
C CYS A 179 7.04 5.85 6.35
N PRO A 180 6.38 4.99 5.55
CA PRO A 180 4.94 5.00 5.44
C PRO A 180 4.30 4.40 6.70
N PRO A 181 3.04 4.74 7.01
CA PRO A 181 2.31 4.04 8.05
C PRO A 181 2.10 2.56 7.68
N PRO A 182 1.93 1.66 8.65
CA PRO A 182 1.60 0.26 8.36
C PRO A 182 0.30 0.17 7.54
N TYR A 183 0.16 -0.90 6.76
CA TYR A 183 -0.97 -1.09 5.85
C TYR A 183 -1.07 -0.03 4.75
N SER A 184 0.08 0.37 4.22
CA SER A 184 0.17 1.32 3.11
C SER A 184 0.70 0.66 1.84
N CYS A 185 0.62 1.42 0.76
CA CYS A 185 1.14 1.07 -0.55
C CYS A 185 0.53 -0.22 -1.09
N GLY A 186 -0.75 -0.48 -0.78
CA GLY A 186 -1.48 -1.64 -1.25
C GLY A 186 -1.16 -2.97 -0.54
N SER A 187 -0.27 -3.01 0.46
CA SER A 187 0.08 -4.22 1.20
C SER A 187 0.04 -4.01 2.72
N HIS A 188 0.42 -5.02 3.50
CA HIS A 188 0.54 -4.86 4.94
C HIS A 188 1.77 -4.04 5.34
N SER A 189 2.86 -4.18 4.59
CA SER A 189 4.11 -3.46 4.81
C SER A 189 4.55 -2.76 3.53
N GLY A 190 4.50 -1.43 3.55
CA GLY A 190 5.10 -0.62 2.50
C GLY A 190 6.63 -0.68 2.55
N ILE A 191 7.27 -0.96 1.41
CA ILE A 191 8.72 -0.93 1.27
C ILE A 191 9.17 0.48 0.90
N TRP A 192 10.12 1.02 1.68
CA TRP A 192 10.64 2.38 1.57
C TRP A 192 12.14 2.41 1.94
N SER A 193 12.82 3.54 1.73
CA SER A 193 14.22 3.68 2.18
C SER A 193 14.67 5.13 2.33
N ASN A 194 15.30 5.44 3.46
CA ASN A 194 16.01 6.71 3.68
C ASN A 194 17.46 6.69 3.16
N ALA A 195 17.87 5.66 2.42
CA ALA A 195 19.22 5.56 1.90
C ALA A 195 19.48 6.62 0.82
N THR A 196 20.71 7.12 0.78
CA THR A 196 21.15 8.00 -0.32
C THR A 196 21.17 7.23 -1.63
N MET A 197 20.44 7.73 -2.63
CA MET A 197 20.40 7.10 -3.96
C MET A 197 21.72 7.31 -4.72
N PRO A 198 22.11 6.38 -5.61
CA PRO A 198 23.36 6.47 -6.36
C PRO A 198 23.45 7.75 -7.21
N SER A 199 24.62 8.38 -7.23
CA SER A 199 24.90 9.54 -8.09
C SER A 199 25.43 9.16 -9.47
N GLU A 200 26.12 8.01 -9.57
CA GLU A 200 26.74 7.58 -10.82
C GLU A 200 25.71 6.96 -11.78
N VAL A 201 25.68 7.46 -13.02
CA VAL A 201 24.80 6.95 -14.08
C VAL A 201 25.27 5.59 -14.60
N GLY A 202 24.34 4.65 -14.70
CA GLY A 202 24.55 3.34 -15.30
C GLY A 202 25.26 2.33 -14.40
N VAL A 203 25.47 2.63 -13.12
CA VAL A 203 26.07 1.70 -12.16
C VAL A 203 25.02 1.17 -11.20
N ALA A 204 24.82 -0.15 -11.21
CA ALA A 204 23.93 -0.83 -10.28
C ALA A 204 24.58 -0.92 -8.89
N THR A 205 23.98 -0.27 -7.91
CA THR A 205 24.45 -0.23 -6.51
C THR A 205 23.47 -0.98 -5.62
N GLN A 206 23.97 -1.80 -4.69
CA GLN A 206 23.11 -2.45 -3.70
C GLN A 206 22.65 -1.44 -2.65
N VAL A 207 21.34 -1.40 -2.41
CA VAL A 207 20.70 -0.54 -1.40
C VAL A 207 19.85 -1.41 -0.48
N THR A 208 19.87 -1.08 0.81
CA THR A 208 18.95 -1.69 1.78
C THR A 208 17.68 -0.85 1.86
N VAL A 209 16.55 -1.53 1.72
CA VAL A 209 15.21 -0.97 1.89
C VAL A 209 14.50 -1.71 3.01
N TYR A 210 13.44 -1.13 3.53
CA TYR A 210 12.77 -1.62 4.73
C TYR A 210 11.26 -1.63 4.55
N GLY A 211 10.61 -2.56 5.23
CA GLY A 211 9.19 -2.54 5.48
C GLY A 211 8.81 -1.62 6.65
N SER A 212 7.59 -1.10 6.61
CA SER A 212 6.89 -0.50 7.75
C SER A 212 5.98 -1.54 8.43
N TRP A 213 5.99 -1.63 9.77
CA TRP A 213 5.06 -2.48 10.53
C TRP A 213 4.52 -1.78 11.78
N THR A 214 3.61 -2.42 12.50
CA THR A 214 3.05 -1.91 13.76
C THR A 214 4.12 -1.58 14.80
N ASP A 215 5.25 -2.27 14.74
CA ASP A 215 6.36 -2.13 15.68
C ASP A 215 7.34 -1.03 15.25
N GLY A 216 7.04 -0.35 14.14
CA GLY A 216 7.72 0.86 13.67
C GLY A 216 8.30 0.74 12.27
N CYS A 217 9.23 1.64 12.02
CA CYS A 217 10.00 1.74 10.79
C CYS A 217 11.16 0.72 10.79
N PHE A 218 11.83 0.53 9.65
CA PHE A 218 13.03 -0.32 9.51
C PHE A 218 12.81 -1.82 9.73
N GLN A 219 11.60 -2.30 9.48
CA GLN A 219 11.28 -3.72 9.61
C GLN A 219 11.72 -4.48 8.37
N PHE A 220 11.97 -5.77 8.51
CA PHE A 220 12.18 -6.69 7.38
C PHE A 220 13.18 -6.14 6.34
N PRO A 221 14.47 -6.02 6.68
CA PRO A 221 15.46 -5.49 5.75
C PRO A 221 15.48 -6.30 4.44
N ILE A 222 15.43 -5.58 3.32
CA ILE A 222 15.41 -6.13 1.97
C ILE A 222 16.55 -5.52 1.15
N TYR A 223 17.28 -6.36 0.43
CA TYR A 223 18.30 -5.90 -0.50
C TYR A 223 17.72 -5.72 -1.91
N ILE A 224 17.96 -4.56 -2.50
CA ILE A 224 17.68 -4.27 -3.90
C ILE A 224 18.94 -3.75 -4.59
N LYS A 225 18.94 -3.75 -5.93
CA LYS A 225 19.86 -2.94 -6.72
C LYS A 225 19.14 -1.70 -7.19
N VAL A 226 19.86 -0.58 -7.23
CA VAL A 226 19.40 0.70 -7.74
C VAL A 226 20.39 1.18 -8.78
N MET A 227 19.89 1.66 -9.92
CA MET A 227 20.72 2.25 -10.96
C MET A 227 20.10 3.60 -11.36
N ARG A 228 20.96 4.61 -11.47
CA ARG A 228 20.59 5.90 -12.03
C ARG A 228 20.69 5.85 -13.55
N CYS A 229 19.63 6.25 -14.25
CA CYS A 229 19.54 6.13 -15.70
C CYS A 229 20.06 7.36 -16.44
N SER A 230 19.86 8.55 -15.88
CA SER A 230 20.35 9.79 -16.49
C SER A 230 20.64 10.91 -15.48
N THR A 231 21.33 11.93 -15.96
CA THR A 231 21.37 13.29 -15.41
C THR A 231 20.75 14.20 -16.47
N PRO A 232 19.90 15.20 -16.12
CA PRO A 232 19.86 15.91 -14.84
C PRO A 232 18.72 15.53 -13.88
N SER A 233 17.70 14.75 -14.28
CA SER A 233 16.57 14.47 -13.39
C SER A 233 17.03 13.72 -12.14
N HIS A 234 16.73 14.27 -10.96
CA HIS A 234 17.10 13.68 -9.67
C HIS A 234 16.32 12.40 -9.34
N HIS A 235 15.37 11.98 -10.17
CA HIS A 235 14.44 10.89 -9.88
C HIS A 235 14.40 9.80 -10.96
N ASP A 236 15.28 9.85 -11.96
CA ASP A 236 15.36 8.80 -13.00
C ASP A 236 16.17 7.59 -12.51
N PHE A 237 15.52 6.76 -11.70
CA PHE A 237 16.08 5.54 -11.12
C PHE A 237 15.28 4.30 -11.54
N ILE A 238 16.01 3.21 -11.73
CA ILE A 238 15.44 1.86 -11.81
C ILE A 238 15.90 1.03 -10.62
N TYR A 239 15.06 0.08 -10.25
CA TYR A 239 15.21 -0.77 -9.08
C TYR A 239 15.10 -2.25 -9.50
N GLN A 240 15.79 -3.14 -8.81
CA GLN A 240 15.69 -4.58 -9.02
C GLN A 240 15.72 -5.32 -7.68
N TYR A 241 14.78 -6.24 -7.50
CA TYR A 241 14.72 -7.06 -6.28
C TYR A 241 15.89 -8.05 -6.24
N ALA A 242 16.79 -7.89 -5.26
CA ALA A 242 18.01 -8.70 -5.14
C ALA A 242 17.95 -9.73 -4.00
N ASN A 243 17.00 -9.60 -3.07
CA ASN A 243 16.85 -10.51 -1.94
C ASN A 243 16.28 -11.89 -2.35
N THR A 244 16.46 -12.91 -1.52
CA THR A 244 16.01 -14.29 -1.80
C THR A 244 14.63 -14.60 -1.24
N SER A 245 14.16 -13.83 -0.26
CA SER A 245 12.87 -14.06 0.38
C SER A 245 11.69 -13.83 -0.57
N THR A 246 10.72 -14.76 -0.55
CA THR A 246 9.44 -14.70 -1.27
C THR A 246 8.28 -14.28 -0.36
N ALA A 247 8.58 -13.83 0.86
CA ALA A 247 7.57 -13.47 1.85
C ALA A 247 6.59 -12.41 1.29
N CYS A 248 5.32 -12.54 1.67
CA CYS A 248 4.21 -12.05 0.85
C CYS A 248 3.30 -11.05 1.58
N HIS A 249 3.94 -10.05 2.19
CA HIS A 249 3.27 -8.99 2.93
C HIS A 249 3.84 -7.61 2.57
N TYR A 250 4.53 -7.53 1.43
CA TYR A 250 5.32 -6.36 1.05
C TYR A 250 5.00 -5.87 -0.36
N SER A 251 4.96 -4.56 -0.50
CA SER A 251 4.90 -3.87 -1.78
C SER A 251 5.77 -2.61 -1.75
N PHE A 252 6.36 -2.27 -2.89
CA PHE A 252 7.14 -1.06 -3.05
C PHE A 252 6.25 0.20 -3.03
N CYS A 253 6.58 1.12 -2.13
CA CYS A 253 5.97 2.44 -2.04
C CYS A 253 6.67 3.43 -2.96
N GLY A 254 5.89 4.17 -3.73
CA GLY A 254 6.38 5.25 -4.57
C GLY A 254 5.93 6.61 -4.06
N MET A 255 6.69 7.65 -4.43
CA MET A 255 6.32 9.03 -4.21
C MET A 255 6.58 9.87 -5.45
N LYS A 256 5.84 10.97 -5.55
CA LYS A 256 6.04 11.98 -6.59
C LYS A 256 6.89 13.10 -6.01
N VAL A 257 8.01 13.38 -6.64
CA VAL A 257 8.76 14.61 -6.39
C VAL A 257 8.46 15.58 -7.52
N GLU A 258 7.99 16.76 -7.17
CA GLU A 258 7.82 17.86 -8.11
C GLU A 258 9.20 18.41 -8.49
N GLU A 259 9.45 18.54 -9.79
CA GLU A 259 10.68 19.17 -10.27
C GLU A 259 10.54 20.69 -10.03
N SER A 260 11.36 21.23 -9.13
CA SER A 260 11.47 22.66 -8.81
C SER A 260 12.33 23.40 -9.81
#